data_AF-A0A970FTJ3-F1
#
_entry.id   AF-A0A970FTJ3-F1
#
_cell.length_a   1.000
_cell.length_b   1.000
_cell.length_c   1.000
_cell.angle_alpha   90.00
_cell.angle_beta   90.00
_cell.angle_gamma   90.00
#
_symmetry.space_group_name_H-M   'P 1'
#
loop_
_entity.id
_entity.type
_entity.pdbx_description
1 polymer ?
#
loop_
_entity_poly.entity_id
_entity_poly.type
_entity_poly.pdbx_seq_one_letter_code
_entity_poly.pdbx_strand_id
1 'polypeptide(L)'
;MDLDQLKTSYGKRLCLIGNIDIDTVLTKGTPEMVDQAVKERINQLGPGGGYIISDSNSVPDFCNPDNIVEMSRAVERYRSIY
;
A
#
# COMPACT_ATOMS: atom_id res chain seq x y z
N MET A 1 12.07 0.80 -6.00
CA MET A 1 11.81 -0.34 -6.90
C MET A 1 10.79 0.10 -7.94
N ASP A 2 10.93 -0.30 -9.19
CA ASP A 2 9.91 -0.04 -10.22
C ASP A 2 8.79 -1.08 -10.09
N LEU A 3 7.63 -0.63 -9.63
CA LEU A 3 6.48 -1.50 -9.36
C LEU A 3 5.79 -1.98 -10.64
N ASP A 4 5.80 -1.16 -11.70
CA ASP A 4 5.16 -1.49 -12.98
C ASP A 4 5.97 -2.58 -13.69
N GLN A 5 7.30 -2.47 -13.67
CA GLN A 5 8.18 -3.51 -14.16
C GLN A 5 8.04 -4.81 -13.36
N LEU A 6 7.92 -4.73 -12.04
CA LEU A 6 7.72 -5.89 -11.16
C LEU A 6 6.39 -6.60 -11.47
N LYS A 7 5.29 -5.85 -11.55
CA LYS A 7 3.96 -6.39 -11.88
C LYS A 7 3.95 -7.01 -13.27
N THR A 8 4.58 -6.38 -14.25
CA THR A 8 4.69 -6.91 -15.61
C THR A 8 5.48 -8.21 -15.66
N SER A 9 6.60 -8.28 -14.94
CA SER A 9 7.53 -9.42 -14.99
C SER A 9 7.04 -10.62 -14.18
N TYR A 10 6.34 -10.39 -13.07
CA TYR A 10 6.02 -11.42 -12.08
C TYR A 10 4.57 -11.49 -11.62
N GLY A 11 3.74 -10.48 -11.89
CA GLY A 11 2.38 -10.36 -11.35
C GLY A 11 1.39 -11.45 -11.78
N LYS A 12 1.71 -12.23 -12.83
CA LYS A 12 0.94 -13.41 -13.24
C LYS A 12 1.40 -14.72 -12.59
N ARG A 13 2.55 -14.71 -11.91
CA ARG A 13 3.21 -15.91 -11.34
C ARG A 13 3.31 -15.84 -9.81
N LEU A 14 3.33 -14.63 -9.25
CA LEU A 14 3.50 -14.39 -7.82
C LEU A 14 2.40 -13.47 -7.30
N CYS A 15 2.01 -13.68 -6.05
CA CYS A 15 1.29 -12.66 -5.28
C CYS A 15 2.32 -11.66 -4.73
N LEU A 16 2.10 -10.37 -4.98
CA LEU A 16 2.93 -9.31 -4.43
C LEU A 16 2.35 -8.87 -3.08
N ILE A 17 3.21 -8.52 -2.12
CA ILE A 17 2.84 -8.01 -0.79
C ILE A 17 3.67 -6.76 -0.45
N GLY A 18 3.05 -5.74 0.16
CA GLY A 18 3.69 -4.45 0.49
C GLY A 18 2.89 -3.25 -0.06
N ASN A 19 3.41 -2.03 -0.18
CA ASN A 19 4.71 -1.49 0.23
C ASN A 19 4.56 -0.05 0.79
N ILE A 20 3.50 0.22 1.56
CA ILE A 20 3.26 1.59 2.06
C ILE A 20 4.45 2.04 2.91
N ASP A 21 5.02 3.18 2.53
CA ASP A 21 6.27 3.71 3.07
C ASP A 21 6.13 4.07 4.56
N ILE A 22 6.99 3.48 5.38
CA ILE A 22 6.94 3.70 6.82
C ILE A 22 7.61 5.01 7.23
N ASP A 23 8.79 5.30 6.67
CA ASP A 23 9.65 6.40 7.13
C ASP A 23 9.05 7.79 6.91
N THR A 24 8.23 7.92 5.87
CA THR A 24 7.63 9.18 5.43
C THR A 24 6.12 9.14 5.53
N VAL A 25 5.43 8.14 4.96
CA VAL A 25 3.96 8.14 4.89
C VAL A 25 3.35 7.76 6.25
N LEU A 26 3.72 6.62 6.83
CA LEU A 26 3.11 6.16 8.09
C LEU A 26 3.66 6.88 9.33
N THR A 27 4.92 7.34 9.29
CA THR A 27 5.54 8.03 10.44
C THR A 27 5.29 9.54 10.43
N LYS A 28 5.48 10.22 9.29
CA LYS A 28 5.53 11.70 9.22
C LYS A 28 4.41 12.32 8.38
N GLY A 29 3.67 11.50 7.65
CA GLY A 29 2.64 11.94 6.73
C GLY A 29 1.35 12.33 7.44
N THR A 30 0.39 12.81 6.64
CA THR A 30 -0.98 13.05 7.08
C THR A 30 -1.89 11.89 6.66
N PRO A 31 -3.09 11.75 7.26
CA PRO A 31 -4.11 10.80 6.82
C PRO A 31 -4.40 10.87 5.31
N GLU A 32 -4.39 12.07 4.71
CA GLU A 32 -4.59 12.26 3.28
C GLU A 32 -3.43 11.70 2.44
N MET A 33 -2.19 11.84 2.92
CA MET A 33 -1.03 11.23 2.27
C MET A 33 -1.12 9.70 2.32
N VAL A 34 -1.61 9.14 3.43
CA VAL A 34 -1.84 7.69 3.56
C VAL A 34 -2.92 7.23 2.58
N ASP A 35 -4.07 7.90 2.53
CA ASP A 35 -5.15 7.56 1.60
C ASP A 35 -4.66 7.55 0.15
N GLN A 36 -3.93 8.60 -0.24
CA GLN A 36 -3.40 8.73 -1.59
C GLN A 36 -2.36 7.63 -1.89
N ALA A 37 -1.46 7.33 -0.95
CA ALA A 37 -0.46 6.27 -1.13
C ALA A 37 -1.11 4.90 -1.31
N VAL A 38 -2.13 4.59 -0.50
CA VAL A 38 -2.92 3.34 -0.58
C VAL A 38 -3.63 3.25 -1.93
N LYS A 39 -4.33 4.31 -2.33
CA LYS A 39 -5.03 4.38 -3.62
C LYS A 39 -4.10 4.13 -4.80
N GLU A 40 -2.92 4.77 -4.78
CA GLU A 40 -1.90 4.60 -5.82
C GLU A 40 -1.39 3.17 -5.89
N ARG A 41 -1.08 2.53 -4.75
CA ARG A 41 -0.58 1.14 -4.79
C ARG A 41 -1.64 0.16 -5.26
N ILE A 42 -2.90 0.33 -4.86
CA ILE A 42 -4.01 -0.48 -5.37
C ILE A 42 -4.17 -0.28 -6.88
N ASN A 43 -4.09 0.94 -7.40
CA ASN A 43 -4.20 1.19 -8.84
C ASN A 43 -3.02 0.61 -9.64
N GLN A 44 -1.81 0.62 -9.09
CA GLN A 44 -0.61 0.11 -9.76
C GLN A 44 -0.54 -1.42 -9.74
N LEU A 45 -0.81 -2.03 -8.58
CA LEU A 45 -0.55 -3.45 -8.36
C LEU A 45 -1.81 -4.32 -8.27
N GLY A 46 -2.97 -3.71 -8.01
CA GLY A 46 -4.27 -4.38 -7.90
C GLY A 46 -4.85 -4.95 -9.19
N PRO A 47 -4.71 -4.30 -10.38
CA PRO A 47 -5.27 -4.83 -11.62
C PRO A 47 -4.85 -6.28 -11.89
N GLY A 48 -5.84 -7.13 -12.17
CA GLY A 48 -5.63 -8.56 -12.41
C GLY A 48 -5.41 -9.40 -11.15
N GLY A 49 -5.61 -8.84 -9.95
CA GLY A 49 -5.45 -9.53 -8.67
C GLY A 49 -3.99 -9.85 -8.32
N GLY A 50 -3.77 -10.68 -7.30
CA GLY A 50 -2.42 -11.11 -6.88
C GLY A 50 -1.61 -10.01 -6.20
N TYR A 51 -2.28 -9.10 -5.48
CA TYR A 51 -1.63 -8.07 -4.67
C TYR A 51 -2.31 -7.99 -3.29
N ILE A 52 -1.50 -8.03 -2.24
CA ILE A 52 -1.91 -7.80 -0.85
C ILE A 52 -1.21 -6.52 -0.40
N ILE A 53 -2.01 -5.49 -0.11
CA ILE A 53 -1.46 -4.26 0.44
C ILE A 53 -0.97 -4.47 1.87
N SER A 54 0.24 -4.02 2.14
CA SER A 54 0.86 -4.02 3.46
C SER A 54 1.82 -2.84 3.56
N ASP A 55 2.33 -2.60 4.76
CA ASP A 55 3.46 -1.71 5.00
C ASP A 55 4.74 -2.22 4.32
N SER A 56 5.76 -1.37 4.23
CA SER A 56 7.03 -1.71 3.57
C SER A 56 7.98 -2.59 4.42
N ASN A 57 7.70 -2.82 5.70
CA ASN A 57 8.49 -3.70 6.56
C ASN A 57 7.71 -4.29 7.75
N SER A 58 7.50 -3.51 8.80
CA SER A 58 6.77 -3.78 10.03
C SER A 58 6.21 -2.46 10.55
N VAL A 59 5.27 -2.48 11.50
CA VAL A 59 4.75 -1.25 12.12
C VAL A 59 5.46 -1.00 13.47
N PRO A 60 6.53 -0.19 13.51
CA PRO A 60 7.20 0.18 14.75
C PRO A 60 6.39 1.19 15.58
N ASP A 61 6.80 1.39 16.82
CA ASP A 61 6.14 2.27 17.81
C ASP A 61 6.16 3.76 17.45
N PHE A 62 7.09 4.18 16.60
CA PHE A 62 7.17 5.55 16.10
C PHE A 62 6.22 5.84 14.93
N CYS A 63 5.53 4.84 14.36
CA CYS A 63 4.48 5.10 13.39
C CYS A 63 3.34 5.88 14.03
N ASN A 64 2.78 6.85 13.31
CA ASN A 64 1.63 7.60 13.81
C ASN A 64 0.39 6.67 13.82
N PRO A 65 -0.25 6.42 14.98
CA PRO A 65 -1.41 5.53 15.07
C PRO A 65 -2.57 5.94 14.17
N ASP A 66 -2.81 7.25 14.00
CA ASP A 66 -3.88 7.75 13.13
C ASP A 66 -3.61 7.38 11.67
N ASN A 67 -2.35 7.41 11.24
CA ASN A 67 -1.96 7.00 9.89
C ASN A 67 -2.12 5.49 9.68
N ILE A 68 -1.87 4.67 10.70
CA ILE A 68 -2.10 3.22 10.64
C ILE A 68 -3.60 2.91 10.52
N VAL A 69 -4.43 3.58 11.33
CA VAL A 69 -5.89 3.46 11.24
C VAL A 69 -6.37 3.93 9.87
N GLU A 70 -5.83 5.04 9.36
CA GLU A 70 -6.21 5.56 8.05
C GLU A 70 -5.81 4.63 6.92
N MET A 71 -4.67 3.96 7.01
CA MET A 71 -4.28 2.93 6.04
C MET A 71 -5.34 1.83 5.96
N SER A 72 -5.81 1.32 7.10
CA SER A 72 -6.89 0.32 7.13
C SER A 72 -8.19 0.84 6.51
N ARG A 73 -8.58 2.08 6.83
CA ARG A 73 -9.78 2.71 6.25
C ARG A 73 -9.65 2.91 4.73
N ALA A 74 -8.48 3.33 4.25
CA ALA A 74 -8.20 3.51 2.84
C ALA A 74 -8.30 2.18 2.07
N VAL A 75 -7.79 1.09 2.64
CA VAL A 75 -7.96 -0.25 2.06
C VAL A 75 -9.43 -0.61 1.93
N GLU A 76 -10.23 -0.40 2.98
CA GLU A 76 -11.68 -0.65 2.93
C GLU A 76 -12.40 0.19 1.88
N ARG A 77 -11.99 1.46 1.68
CA ARG A 77 -12.53 2.33 0.64
C ARG A 77 -12.24 1.85 -0.78
N TYR A 78 -11.08 1.24 -1.01
CA TYR A 78 -10.57 0.97 -2.36
C TYR A 78 -10.47 -0.52 -2.72
N ARG A 79 -10.78 -1.46 -1.80
CA ARG A 79 -10.65 -2.91 -2.02
C ARG A 79 -11.53 -3.49 -3.13
N SER A 80 -12.56 -2.79 -3.59
CA SER A 80 -13.52 -3.29 -4.59
C SER A 80 -13.32 -2.72 -6.00
N ILE A 81 -12.15 -2.11 -6.27
CA ILE A 81 -11.89 -1.46 -7.57
C ILE A 81 -11.50 -2.49 -8.66
N TYR A 82 -11.06 -3.69 -8.27
CA TYR A 82 -10.62 -4.78 -9.16
C TYR A 82 -11.04 -6.15 -8.62
#